data_AF-A0A259S3M9-F1
#
_entry.id   AF-A0A259S3M9-F1
#
_cell.length_a   1.000
_cell.length_b   1.000
_cell.length_c   1.000
_cell.angle_alpha   90.00
_cell.angle_beta   90.00
_cell.angle_gamma   90.00
#
_symmetry.space_group_name_H-M   'P 1'
#
loop_
_entity.id
_entity.type
_entity.pdbx_description
1 polymer ?
#
loop_
_entity_poly.entity_id
_entity_poly.type
_entity_poly.pdbx_seq_one_letter_code
_entity_poly.pdbx_strand_id
1 'polypeptide(L)' 'GPSLGTARVLRGGSYLCHISYCNRYRNSARSSNTPDSSMGNAGFRTVSLRTENA' A
#
# COMPACT_ATOMS: atom_id res chain seq x y z
N GLY A 1 5.65 3.93 -6.83
CA GLY A 1 4.78 3.10 -7.69
C GLY A 1 5.04 3.46 -9.13
N PRO A 2 4.39 2.81 -10.12
CA PRO A 2 4.51 3.24 -11.51
C PRO A 2 3.96 4.68 -11.67
N SER A 3 4.59 5.47 -12.55
CA SER A 3 4.17 6.84 -12.87
C SER A 3 2.84 6.89 -13.62
N LEU A 4 2.51 5.80 -14.33
CA LEU A 4 1.31 5.63 -15.15
C LEU A 4 0.48 4.43 -14.67
N GLY A 5 -0.80 4.41 -15.03
CA GLY A 5 -1.75 3.33 -14.71
C GLY A 5 -3.01 3.82 -13.99
N THR A 6 -4.07 3.04 -14.05
CA THR A 6 -5.39 3.39 -13.49
C THR A 6 -5.53 3.04 -12.00
N ALA A 7 -4.62 2.22 -11.44
CA ALA A 7 -4.65 1.80 -10.05
C ALA A 7 -3.36 2.18 -9.31
N ARG A 8 -3.47 2.42 -8.00
CA ARG A 8 -2.33 2.70 -7.11
C ARG A 8 -1.99 1.47 -6.26
N VAL A 9 -0.71 1.34 -5.94
CA VAL A 9 -0.16 0.17 -5.23
C VAL A 9 -0.49 0.26 -3.74
N LEU A 10 -1.03 -0.84 -3.19
CA LEU A 10 -1.22 -1.07 -1.76
C LEU A 10 -0.23 -2.12 -1.25
N ARG A 11 0.26 -1.96 -0.02
CA ARG A 11 1.29 -2.81 0.61
C ARG A 11 0.98 -3.00 2.10
N GLY A 12 1.47 -4.10 2.66
CA GLY A 12 1.46 -4.36 4.10
C GLY A 12 0.28 -5.19 4.61
N GLY A 13 -0.79 -5.36 3.82
CA GLY A 13 -2.00 -6.03 4.29
C GLY A 13 -2.79 -5.17 5.29
N SER A 14 -3.71 -5.80 6.01
CA SER A 14 -4.55 -5.15 7.02
C SER A 14 -4.86 -6.09 8.18
N TYR A 15 -5.56 -5.59 9.20
CA TYR A 15 -6.02 -6.38 10.36
C TYR A 15 -6.99 -7.51 10.00
N LEU A 16 -7.52 -7.52 8.77
CA LEU A 16 -8.38 -8.58 8.28
C LEU A 16 -7.57 -9.77 7.75
N CYS A 17 -6.34 -9.56 7.25
CA CYS A 17 -5.59 -10.61 6.59
C CYS A 17 -5.40 -11.87 7.44
N HIS A 18 -5.72 -13.04 6.87
CA HIS A 18 -5.56 -14.34 7.51
C HIS A 18 -5.00 -15.37 6.52
N ILE A 19 -4.24 -16.34 7.02
CA ILE A 19 -3.55 -17.35 6.19
C ILE A 19 -4.50 -18.14 5.29
N SER A 20 -5.75 -18.36 5.72
CA SER A 20 -6.74 -19.14 4.96
C SER A 20 -7.22 -18.47 3.67
N TYR A 21 -7.08 -17.15 3.52
CA TYR A 21 -7.65 -16.45 2.36
C TYR A 21 -6.85 -15.24 1.86
N CYS A 22 -6.02 -14.63 2.71
CA CYS A 22 -5.22 -13.47 2.35
C CYS A 22 -3.88 -13.48 3.07
N ASN A 23 -2.83 -13.92 2.37
CA ASN A 23 -1.45 -13.93 2.86
C ASN A 23 -0.68 -12.65 2.52
N ARG A 24 -1.38 -11.50 2.38
CA ARG A 24 -0.79 -10.24 1.88
C ARG A 24 -0.11 -9.36 2.94
N TYR A 25 -0.04 -9.83 4.19
CA TYR A 25 0.77 -9.21 5.25
C TYR A 25 2.29 -9.33 5.00
N ARG A 26 2.72 -10.22 4.09
CA ARG A 26 4.13 -10.44 3.76
C ARG A 26 4.74 -9.22 3.05
N ASN A 27 5.99 -8.90 3.34
CA ASN A 27 6.71 -7.78 2.72
C ASN A 27 6.72 -7.84 1.18
N SER A 28 6.81 -9.02 0.57
CA SER A 28 6.79 -9.15 -0.90
C SER A 28 5.41 -8.93 -1.53
N ALA A 29 4.32 -9.08 -0.76
CA ALA A 29 2.96 -9.01 -1.30
C ALA A 29 2.58 -7.59 -1.74
N ARG A 30 1.89 -7.47 -2.88
CA ARG A 30 1.37 -6.23 -3.46
C ARG A 30 -0.13 -6.40 -3.69
N SER A 31 -0.90 -5.34 -3.55
CA SER A 31 -2.26 -5.24 -4.09
C SER A 31 -2.42 -3.88 -4.78
N SER A 32 -3.61 -3.59 -5.28
CA SER A 32 -3.92 -2.29 -5.88
C SER A 32 -5.38 -1.93 -5.69
N ASN A 33 -5.67 -0.64 -5.76
CA ASN A 33 -7.04 -0.13 -5.88
C ASN A 33 -7.05 1.14 -6.75
N THR A 34 -8.23 1.57 -7.21
CA THR A 34 -8.34 2.86 -7.90
C THR A 34 -8.03 4.02 -6.92
N PRO A 35 -7.52 5.17 -7.39
CA PRO A 35 -7.11 6.28 -6.52
C PRO A 35 -8.25 6.90 -5.69
N ASP A 36 -9.48 6.78 -6.18
CA ASP A 36 -10.72 7.32 -5.62
C ASP A 36 -11.43 6.36 -4.65
N SER A 37 -11.05 5.08 -4.65
CA SER A 37 -11.61 4.09 -3.73
C SER A 37 -11.13 4.29 -2.28
N SER A 38 -12.04 4.11 -1.32
CA SER A 38 -11.74 4.15 0.12
C SER A 38 -12.12 2.84 0.81
N MET A 39 -11.42 2.50 1.90
CA MET A 39 -11.65 1.30 2.70
C MET A 39 -11.24 1.55 4.16
N GLY A 40 -12.01 1.07 5.13
CA GLY A 40 -11.70 1.24 6.57
C GLY A 40 -10.46 0.47 7.05
N ASN A 41 -9.84 -0.34 6.19
CA ASN A 41 -8.66 -1.14 6.50
C ASN A 41 -7.45 -0.80 5.60
N ALA A 42 -7.49 0.36 4.94
CA ALA A 42 -6.41 0.88 4.11
C ALA A 42 -6.06 2.32 4.55
N GLY A 43 -4.76 2.60 4.70
CA GLY A 43 -4.23 3.91 5.01
C GLY A 43 -2.90 4.14 4.28
N PHE A 44 -2.19 5.22 4.62
CA PHE A 44 -0.89 5.53 4.01
C PHE A 44 0.11 6.04 5.04
N ARG A 45 1.39 6.00 4.66
CA ARG A 45 2.49 6.68 5.36
C ARG A 45 3.25 7.54 4.36
N THR A 46 3.74 8.69 4.82
CA THR A 46 4.54 9.59 3.99
C THR A 46 6.03 9.28 4.14
N VAL A 47 6.81 9.82 3.21
CA VAL A 47 8.27 9.85 3.28
C VAL A 47 8.70 11.25 2.86
N SER A 48 9.79 11.75 3.46
CA SER A 48 10.44 12.98 3.02
C SER A 48 11.79 12.63 2.42
N LEU A 49 12.17 13.35 1.37
CA LEU A 49 13.54 13.33 0.90
C LEU A 49 14.40 14.08 1.91
N ARG A 50 15.52 13.50 2.32
CA ARG A 50 16.54 14.29 3.01
C ARG A 50 17.19 15.19 1.96
N THR A 51 17.07 16.50 2.14
CA THR A 51 17.94 17.45 1.48
C THR A 51 19.23 17.51 2.28
N GLU A 52 20.34 17.07 1.68
CA GLU A 52 21.66 17.15 2.31
C GLU A 52 22.11 18.62 2.29
N ASN A 53 21.85 19.30 3.41
CA ASN A 53 22.45 20.55 3.92
C ASN A 53 21.54 21.07 5.04
N ALA A 54 21.52 20.34 6.16
CA ALA A 54 21.18 20.90 7.47
C ALA A 54 22.48 20.98 8.26
#